data_AF-A0A352S710-F1
#
_entry.id   AF-A0A352S710-F1
#
_cell.length_a   1.000
_cell.length_b   1.000
_cell.length_c   1.000
_cell.angle_alpha   90.00
_cell.angle_beta   90.00
_cell.angle_gamma   90.00
#
_symmetry.space_group_name_H-M   'P 1'
#
loop_
_entity.id
_entity.type
_entity.pdbx_description
1 polymer ?
#
loop_
_entity_poly.entity_id
_entity_poly.type
_entity_poly.pdbx_seq_one_letter_code
_entity_poly.pdbx_strand_id
1 'polypeptide(L)'
;VGAGDWHTARRTAWVGALLALLIAGTVGAAVGLAPNQFAGLFTQDPDVGAIAARALSWVGPAFGGFGLGMALYFASMGAGRMRWPIAAGLCRIALAAGGGWLLANVAGMGLDGHFLGVALGITSYGLVTAIGVRKGEWSPRH
;
A
#
# COMPACT_ATOMS: atom_id res chain seq x y z
N VAL A 1 3.61 15.98 18.96
CA VAL A 1 4.93 15.31 19.19
C VAL A 1 6.01 16.39 19.19
N GLY A 2 6.95 16.36 20.13
CA GLY A 2 7.84 17.48 20.46
C GLY A 2 7.28 18.35 21.59
N ALA A 3 6.06 18.87 21.43
CA ALA A 3 5.37 19.70 22.43
C ALA A 3 4.45 18.92 23.41
N GLY A 4 4.60 17.59 23.53
CA GLY A 4 3.76 16.75 24.40
C GLY A 4 2.31 16.50 23.91
N ASP A 5 1.81 17.22 22.91
CA ASP A 5 0.47 17.01 22.37
C ASP A 5 0.42 15.81 21.39
N TRP A 6 0.03 14.65 21.92
CA TRP A 6 -0.18 13.41 21.18
C TRP A 6 -1.56 13.34 20.50
N HIS A 7 -2.53 14.12 20.96
CA HIS A 7 -3.85 14.15 20.35
C HIS A 7 -3.77 14.81 18.97
N THR A 8 -3.19 16.00 18.90
CA THR A 8 -3.01 16.73 17.64
C THR A 8 -2.10 15.97 16.69
N ALA A 9 -1.02 15.36 17.19
CA ALA A 9 -0.13 14.57 16.34
C ALA A 9 -0.82 13.39 15.64
N ARG A 10 -1.68 12.65 16.36
CA ARG A 10 -2.48 11.57 15.75
C ARG A 10 -3.45 12.12 14.72
N ARG A 11 -4.14 13.23 15.03
CA ARG A 11 -5.09 13.86 14.10
C ARG A 11 -4.39 14.28 12.79
N THR A 12 -3.24 14.95 12.88
CA THR A 12 -2.48 15.38 11.71
C THR A 12 -1.98 14.19 10.88
N ALA A 13 -1.49 13.13 11.54
CA ALA A 13 -1.07 11.90 10.87
C ALA A 13 -2.22 11.26 10.08
N TRP A 14 -3.41 11.15 10.70
CA TRP A 14 -4.59 10.58 10.04
C TRP A 14 -5.12 11.45 8.90
N VAL A 15 -5.14 12.78 9.05
CA VAL A 15 -5.54 13.67 7.95
C VAL A 15 -4.59 13.54 6.77
N GLY A 16 -3.27 13.57 7.01
CA GLY A 16 -2.28 13.37 5.94
C GLY A 16 -2.41 12.00 5.28
N ALA A 17 -2.67 10.95 6.06
CA ALA A 17 -2.86 9.60 5.54
C ALA A 17 -4.13 9.45 4.69
N LEU A 18 -5.24 10.08 5.09
CA LEU A 18 -6.48 10.09 4.30
C LEU A 18 -6.32 10.88 3.00
N LEU A 19 -5.62 12.02 3.04
CA LEU A 19 -5.29 12.77 1.83
C LEU A 19 -4.41 11.94 0.89
N ALA A 20 -3.40 11.26 1.42
CA ALA A 20 -2.55 10.37 0.64
C ALA A 20 -3.34 9.19 0.04
N LEU A 21 -4.28 8.61 0.81
CA LEU A 21 -5.19 7.57 0.32
C LEU A 21 -6.04 8.06 -0.85
N LEU A 22 -6.62 9.26 -0.73
CA LEU A 22 -7.48 9.82 -1.76
C LEU A 22 -6.69 10.17 -3.02
N ILE A 23 -5.55 10.84 -2.89
CA ILE A 23 -4.72 11.23 -4.04
C ILE A 23 -4.14 9.99 -4.73
N ALA A 24 -3.47 9.10 -3.98
CA ALA A 24 -2.89 7.90 -4.56
C ALA A 24 -3.96 6.93 -5.09
N GLY A 25 -5.10 6.84 -4.39
CA GLY A 25 -6.22 6.00 -4.79
C GLY A 25 -6.92 6.50 -6.05
N THR A 26 -7.12 7.81 -6.21
CA THR A 26 -7.70 8.38 -7.43
C THR A 26 -6.79 8.20 -8.63
N VAL A 27 -5.49 8.46 -8.48
CA VAL A 27 -4.50 8.22 -9.54
C VAL A 27 -4.42 6.73 -9.88
N GLY A 28 -4.33 5.86 -8.87
CA GLY A 28 -4.28 4.41 -9.05
C GLY A 28 -5.54 3.86 -9.71
N ALA A 29 -6.72 4.36 -9.34
CA ALA A 29 -7.98 4.00 -9.97
C ALA A 29 -8.05 4.47 -11.43
N ALA A 30 -7.61 5.69 -11.73
CA ALA A 30 -7.56 6.18 -13.11
C ALA A 30 -6.68 5.29 -14.01
N VAL A 31 -5.52 4.87 -13.49
CA VAL A 31 -4.63 3.92 -14.20
C VAL A 31 -5.28 2.53 -14.32
N GLY A 32 -5.95 2.05 -13.27
CA GLY A 32 -6.64 0.76 -13.28
C GLY A 32 -7.87 0.70 -14.21
N LEU A 33 -8.51 1.84 -14.49
CA LEU A 33 -9.64 1.96 -15.43
C LEU A 33 -9.19 2.02 -16.90
N ALA A 34 -7.97 2.50 -17.16
CA ALA A 34 -7.40 2.63 -18.51
C ALA A 34 -5.99 1.98 -18.60
N PRO A 35 -5.83 0.69 -18.24
CA PRO A 35 -4.52 0.08 -18.07
C PRO A 35 -3.77 -0.11 -19.40
N ASN A 36 -4.49 -0.38 -20.49
CA ASN A 36 -3.89 -0.54 -21.83
C ASN A 36 -3.34 0.78 -22.36
N GLN A 37 -4.09 1.87 -22.20
CA GLN A 37 -3.66 3.21 -22.62
C GLN A 37 -2.42 3.63 -21.85
N PHE A 38 -2.40 3.37 -20.53
CA PHE A 38 -1.24 3.69 -19.70
C PHE A 38 -0.03 2.82 -20.05
N ALA A 39 -0.20 1.51 -20.25
CA ALA A 39 0.88 0.61 -20.67
C ALA A 39 1.49 1.00 -22.03
N GLY A 40 0.65 1.44 -22.98
CA GLY A 40 1.08 1.89 -24.31
C GLY A 40 1.95 3.17 -24.30
N LEU A 41 2.01 3.89 -23.18
CA LEU A 41 2.95 5.00 -23.01
C LEU A 41 4.40 4.53 -22.81
N PHE A 42 4.60 3.30 -22.34
CA PHE A 42 5.91 2.77 -21.96
C PHE A 42 6.47 1.74 -22.95
N THR A 43 5.62 1.04 -23.69
CA THR A 43 6.04 0.01 -24.62
C THR A 43 5.17 0.00 -25.87
N GLN A 44 5.77 -0.38 -27.00
CA GLN A 44 5.08 -0.66 -28.27
C GLN A 44 5.02 -2.16 -28.57
N ASP A 45 5.67 -2.98 -27.74
CA ASP A 45 5.58 -4.44 -27.84
C ASP A 45 4.23 -4.90 -27.26
N PRO A 46 3.39 -5.60 -28.06
CA PRO A 46 2.05 -6.01 -27.64
C PRO A 46 2.07 -7.04 -26.49
N ASP A 47 3.06 -7.92 -26.44
CA ASP A 47 3.14 -8.97 -25.40
C ASP A 47 3.52 -8.35 -24.05
N VAL A 48 4.50 -7.44 -24.05
CA VAL A 48 4.90 -6.69 -22.86
C VAL A 48 3.76 -5.77 -22.40
N GLY A 49 3.08 -5.11 -23.34
CA GLY A 49 1.95 -4.24 -23.06
C GLY A 49 0.79 -4.97 -22.40
N ALA A 50 0.44 -6.16 -22.89
CA ALA A 50 -0.63 -6.98 -22.32
C ALA A 50 -0.32 -7.42 -20.88
N ILE A 51 0.94 -7.80 -20.59
CA ILE A 51 1.38 -8.16 -19.23
C ILE A 51 1.32 -6.93 -18.31
N ALA A 52 1.83 -5.78 -18.77
CA ALA A 52 1.80 -4.54 -17.99
C ALA A 52 0.36 -4.10 -17.69
N ALA A 53 -0.55 -4.14 -18.67
CA ALA A 53 -1.95 -3.78 -18.48
C ALA A 53 -2.65 -4.70 -17.45
N ARG A 54 -2.37 -6.01 -17.46
CA ARG A 54 -2.86 -6.94 -16.44
C ARG A 54 -2.30 -6.62 -15.06
N ALA A 55 -1.02 -6.28 -14.94
CA ALA A 55 -0.44 -5.87 -13.67
C ALA A 55 -1.12 -4.60 -13.12
N LEU A 56 -1.32 -3.60 -13.99
CA LEU A 56 -1.92 -2.31 -13.64
C LEU A 56 -3.39 -2.43 -13.21
N SER A 57 -4.16 -3.34 -13.80
CA SER A 57 -5.57 -3.54 -13.41
C SER A 57 -5.71 -4.09 -11.99
N TRP A 58 -4.81 -4.97 -11.55
CA TRP A 58 -4.78 -5.49 -10.18
C TRP A 58 -4.18 -4.50 -9.18
N VAL A 59 -3.04 -3.89 -9.54
CA VAL A 59 -2.25 -3.07 -8.60
C VAL A 59 -2.76 -1.63 -8.51
N GLY A 60 -3.34 -1.09 -9.59
CA GLY A 60 -3.84 0.29 -9.66
C GLY A 60 -4.82 0.65 -8.53
N PRO A 61 -5.92 -0.11 -8.32
CA PRO A 61 -6.86 0.17 -7.23
C PRO A 61 -6.22 0.08 -5.84
N ALA A 62 -5.19 -0.76 -5.67
CA ALA A 62 -4.52 -0.98 -4.40
C ALA A 62 -3.51 0.13 -4.01
N PHE A 63 -3.20 1.06 -4.92
CA PHE A 63 -2.27 2.17 -4.67
C PHE A 63 -2.73 3.14 -3.58
N GLY A 64 -4.04 3.30 -3.39
CA GLY A 64 -4.58 4.13 -2.30
C GLY A 64 -4.14 3.61 -0.92
N GLY A 65 -4.18 2.28 -0.72
CA GLY A 65 -3.69 1.65 0.50
C GLY A 65 -2.19 1.85 0.70
N PHE A 66 -1.41 1.82 -0.39
CA PHE A 66 0.01 2.09 -0.34
C PHE A 66 0.33 3.53 0.09
N GLY A 67 -0.37 4.52 -0.49
CA GLY A 67 -0.22 5.94 -0.12
C GLY A 67 -0.54 6.18 1.36
N LEU A 68 -1.63 5.58 1.86
CA LEU A 68 -1.97 5.61 3.28
C LEU A 68 -0.84 5.05 4.16
N GLY A 69 -0.31 3.88 3.79
CA GLY A 69 0.77 3.22 4.51
C GLY A 69 2.02 4.06 4.59
N MET A 70 2.45 4.65 3.47
CA MET A 70 3.65 5.50 3.40
C MET A 70 3.51 6.77 4.25
N ALA A 71 2.36 7.44 4.21
CA ALA A 71 2.11 8.62 5.03
C ALA A 71 2.19 8.30 6.54
N LEU A 72 1.56 7.20 6.96
CA LEU A 72 1.60 6.77 8.36
C LEU A 72 2.97 6.20 8.77
N TYR A 73 3.71 5.60 7.85
CA TYR A 73 5.09 5.15 8.08
C TYR A 73 5.99 6.33 8.43
N PHE A 74 5.97 7.39 7.63
CA PHE A 74 6.75 8.60 7.91
C PHE A 74 6.28 9.31 9.18
N ALA A 75 4.97 9.38 9.42
CA ALA A 75 4.44 9.91 10.67
C ALA A 75 4.93 9.11 11.88
N SER A 76 4.96 7.78 11.77
CA SER A 76 5.47 6.87 12.80
C SER A 76 6.99 6.98 13.00
N MET A 77 7.73 7.25 11.92
CA MET A 77 9.17 7.54 11.98
C MET A 77 9.43 8.81 12.78
N GLY A 78 8.73 9.91 12.46
CA GLY A 78 8.84 11.18 13.20
C GLY A 78 8.37 11.08 14.65
N ALA A 79 7.46 10.14 14.97
CA ALA A 79 7.01 9.86 16.33
C ALA A 79 7.88 8.85 17.10
N GLY A 80 8.88 8.23 16.45
CA GLY A 80 9.72 7.19 17.06
C GLY A 80 8.98 5.89 17.41
N ARG A 81 7.95 5.53 16.62
CA ARG A 81 7.04 4.38 16.85
C ARG A 81 7.02 3.42 15.66
N MET A 82 8.15 2.78 15.38
CA MET A 82 8.35 1.99 14.15
C MET A 82 7.93 0.50 14.22
N ARG A 83 7.46 0.00 15.37
CA ARG A 83 7.08 -1.41 15.56
C ARG A 83 6.02 -1.89 14.56
N TRP A 84 4.90 -1.17 14.47
CA TRP A 84 3.80 -1.49 13.56
C TRP A 84 4.15 -1.32 12.08
N PRO A 85 4.82 -0.23 11.66
CA PRO A 85 5.24 -0.13 10.27
C PRO A 85 6.27 -1.19 9.84
N ILE A 86 7.13 -1.69 10.74
CA ILE A 86 8.00 -2.85 10.44
C ILE A 86 7.16 -4.10 10.23
N ALA A 87 6.21 -4.39 11.14
CA ALA A 87 5.31 -5.52 10.98
C ALA A 87 4.51 -5.42 9.67
N ALA A 88 4.03 -4.23 9.30
CA ALA A 88 3.37 -3.99 8.04
C ALA A 88 4.26 -4.30 6.83
N GLY A 89 5.54 -3.92 6.88
CA GLY A 89 6.52 -4.24 5.84
C GLY A 89 6.74 -5.74 5.68
N LEU A 90 6.84 -6.47 6.80
CA LEU A 90 6.95 -7.94 6.78
C LEU A 90 5.68 -8.60 6.22
N CYS A 91 4.49 -8.16 6.65
CA CYS A 91 3.22 -8.63 6.11
C CYS A 91 3.12 -8.40 4.59
N ARG A 92 3.57 -7.24 4.11
CA ARG A 92 3.61 -6.91 2.68
C ARG A 92 4.45 -7.91 1.90
N ILE A 93 5.67 -8.18 2.38
CA ILE A 93 6.59 -9.10 1.71
C ILE A 93 6.02 -10.53 1.73
N ALA A 94 5.49 -10.96 2.88
CA ALA A 94 4.89 -12.29 3.02
C ALA A 94 3.70 -12.49 2.06
N LEU A 95 2.85 -11.48 1.89
CA LEU A 95 1.70 -11.56 0.98
C LEU A 95 2.12 -11.42 -0.49
N ALA A 96 3.06 -10.53 -0.81
CA ALA A 96 3.53 -10.35 -2.18
C ALA A 96 4.28 -11.59 -2.70
N ALA A 97 5.22 -12.11 -1.91
CA ALA A 97 6.03 -13.26 -2.30
C ALA A 97 5.31 -14.58 -2.01
N GLY A 98 4.90 -14.81 -0.76
CA GLY A 98 4.27 -16.05 -0.34
C GLY A 98 2.83 -16.19 -0.84
N GLY A 99 2.01 -15.16 -0.62
CA GLY A 99 0.64 -15.13 -1.13
C GLY A 99 0.58 -15.15 -2.66
N GLY A 100 1.44 -14.38 -3.32
CA GLY A 100 1.58 -14.39 -4.77
C GLY A 100 2.00 -15.76 -5.32
N TRP A 101 3.00 -16.40 -4.72
CA TRP A 101 3.42 -17.75 -5.11
C TRP A 101 2.31 -18.78 -4.92
N LEU A 102 1.59 -18.73 -3.80
CA LEU A 102 0.48 -19.64 -3.50
C LEU A 102 -0.65 -19.47 -4.52
N LEU A 103 -1.06 -18.23 -4.81
CA LEU A 103 -2.10 -17.93 -5.79
C LEU A 103 -1.69 -18.34 -7.20
N ALA A 104 -0.43 -18.08 -7.57
CA ALA A 104 0.08 -18.41 -8.89
C ALA A 104 0.19 -19.92 -9.12
N ASN A 105 0.75 -20.66 -8.17
CA ASN A 105 1.14 -22.07 -8.36
C ASN A 105 0.12 -23.07 -7.81
N VAL A 106 -0.49 -22.77 -6.65
CA VAL A 106 -1.43 -23.70 -5.99
C VAL A 106 -2.86 -23.44 -6.42
N ALA A 107 -3.27 -22.17 -6.51
CA ALA A 107 -4.61 -21.81 -7.00
C ALA A 107 -4.70 -21.76 -8.54
N GLY A 108 -3.59 -21.95 -9.25
CA GLY A 108 -3.56 -22.01 -10.72
C GLY A 108 -3.82 -20.69 -11.44
N MET A 109 -3.75 -19.54 -10.75
CA MET A 109 -3.95 -18.21 -11.36
C MET A 109 -2.76 -17.76 -12.22
N GLY A 110 -1.64 -18.48 -12.19
CA GLY A 110 -0.43 -18.14 -12.94
C GLY A 110 0.05 -16.72 -12.62
N LEU A 111 0.31 -15.93 -13.66
CA LEU A 111 0.86 -14.58 -13.51
C LEU A 111 -0.07 -13.62 -12.76
N ASP A 112 -1.39 -13.75 -12.92
CA ASP A 112 -2.35 -12.90 -12.21
C ASP A 112 -2.30 -13.13 -10.69
N GLY A 113 -1.95 -14.34 -10.25
CA GLY A 113 -1.75 -14.67 -8.83
C GLY A 113 -0.63 -13.83 -8.20
N HIS A 114 0.46 -13.59 -8.95
CA HIS A 114 1.54 -12.71 -8.49
C HIS A 114 1.09 -11.25 -8.39
N PHE A 115 0.36 -10.74 -9.38
CA PHE A 115 -0.16 -9.36 -9.35
C PHE A 115 -1.16 -9.15 -8.20
N LEU A 116 -2.05 -10.11 -7.99
CA LEU A 116 -2.99 -10.08 -6.87
C LEU A 116 -2.24 -10.15 -5.53
N GLY A 117 -1.22 -11.00 -5.40
CA GLY A 117 -0.36 -11.06 -4.21
C GLY A 117 0.28 -9.71 -3.89
N VAL A 118 0.81 -9.01 -4.90
CA VAL A 118 1.37 -7.66 -4.75
C VAL A 118 0.29 -6.66 -4.32
N ALA A 119 -0.88 -6.67 -4.95
CA ALA A 119 -2.01 -5.80 -4.62
C ALA A 119 -2.48 -5.99 -3.16
N LEU A 120 -2.59 -7.24 -2.71
CA LEU A 120 -2.89 -7.59 -1.32
C LEU A 120 -1.76 -7.16 -0.37
N GLY A 121 -0.51 -7.32 -0.78
CA GLY A 121 0.66 -6.90 -0.01
C GLY A 121 0.68 -5.39 0.25
N ILE A 122 0.46 -4.56 -0.77
CA ILE A 122 0.45 -3.10 -0.59
C ILE A 122 -0.80 -2.60 0.15
N THR A 123 -1.94 -3.27 -0.03
CA THR A 123 -3.17 -2.95 0.70
C THR A 123 -3.04 -3.28 2.17
N SER A 124 -2.54 -4.48 2.49
CA SER A 124 -2.28 -4.91 3.87
C SER A 124 -1.23 -4.04 4.56
N TYR A 125 -0.18 -3.60 3.85
CA TYR A 125 0.79 -2.63 4.37
C TYR A 125 0.10 -1.37 4.88
N GLY A 126 -0.80 -0.79 4.07
CA GLY A 126 -1.62 0.36 4.46
C GLY A 126 -2.42 0.07 5.72
N LEU A 127 -3.20 -1.01 5.71
CA LEU A 127 -4.07 -1.41 6.82
C LEU A 127 -3.33 -1.66 8.13
N VAL A 128 -2.24 -2.43 8.09
CA VAL A 128 -1.44 -2.77 9.28
C VAL A 128 -0.75 -1.53 9.84
N THR A 129 -0.25 -0.64 8.97
CA THR A 129 0.32 0.63 9.43
C THR A 129 -0.75 1.52 10.05
N ALA A 130 -1.97 1.53 9.48
CA ALA A 130 -3.14 2.22 10.03
C ALA A 130 -3.51 1.76 11.44
N ILE A 131 -3.49 0.44 11.67
CA ILE A 131 -3.75 -0.17 12.98
C ILE A 131 -2.72 0.30 14.01
N GLY A 132 -1.47 0.54 13.61
CA GLY A 132 -0.41 1.02 14.49
C GLY A 132 -0.56 2.45 14.99
N VAL A 133 -1.36 3.29 14.32
CA VAL A 133 -1.57 4.70 14.69
C VAL A 133 -2.84 4.84 15.53
N ARG A 134 -2.88 4.10 16.65
CA ARG A 134 -3.98 4.11 17.63
C ARG A 134 -3.57 4.74 18.95
N LYS A 135 -4.57 5.10 19.77
CA LYS A 135 -4.34 5.80 21.03
C LYS A 135 -3.40 5.04 22.00
N GLY A 136 -3.44 3.71 22.01
CA GLY A 136 -2.60 2.88 22.87
C GLY A 136 -1.12 2.82 22.46
N GLU A 137 -0.82 2.99 21.18
CA GLU A 137 0.55 2.91 20.64
C GLU A 137 1.23 4.27 20.60
N TRP A 138 0.44 5.31 20.32
CA TRP A 138 0.85 6.71 20.27
C TRP A 138 0.46 7.41 21.57
N SER A 139 1.22 7.10 22.62
CA SER A 139 1.12 7.66 23.96
C SER A 139 2.48 8.21 24.44
N PRO A 140 2.50 9.09 25.46
CA PRO A 140 3.73 9.41 26.18
C PRO A 140 4.43 8.12 26.63
N ARG A 141 5.76 8.05 26.50
CA ARG A 141 6.52 7.02 27.22
C ARG A 141 6.47 7.40 28.69
N HIS A 142 5.85 6.55 29.51
CA HIS A 142 5.99 6.62 30.97
C HIS A 142 7.41 6.22 31.35
#